data_AF-A0A0G0NN77-F1
#
_entry.id   AF-A0A0G0NN77-F1
#
_cell.length_a   1.000
_cell.length_b   1.000
_cell.length_c   1.000
_cell.angle_alpha   90.00
_cell.angle_beta   90.00
_cell.angle_gamma   90.00
#
_symmetry.space_group_name_H-M   'P 1'
#
loop_
_entity.id
_entity.type
_entity.pdbx_description
1 polymer ?
#
loop_
_entity_poly.entity_id
_entity_poly.type
_entity_poly.pdbx_seq_one_letter_code
_entity_poly.pdbx_strand_id
1 'polypeptide(L)'
;MNKFKIKSEYDLIEDQKNAVEKLSKNISRGIDNQVLLGVTGSGKTFTIANVIERTQLPTLILSHNKTLAAQLYQEFRDFFPENAVSYFVSYYDYYQPEAYIPSTDTYIEKDSDINDLIDKLRLGATTNLLIIIIGAGRGNRIMPYSAKVPKGFTKVNGKSMLDRALENFSVNGLKDIHFIGGYLIDVVKKNYPHFTFHHNTEWENNNILD
;
A
#
# COMPACT_ATOMS: atom_id res chain seq x y z
N MET A 1 2.00 -3.54 -15.34
CA MET A 1 1.66 -2.34 -14.55
C MET A 1 1.19 -1.25 -15.50
N ASN A 2 0.08 -0.58 -15.21
CA ASN A 2 -0.31 0.62 -15.96
C ASN A 2 0.71 1.72 -15.73
N LYS A 3 1.12 2.40 -16.81
CA LYS A 3 1.98 3.58 -16.69
C LYS A 3 1.23 4.70 -15.97
N PHE A 4 1.93 5.45 -15.12
CA PHE A 4 1.41 6.72 -14.63
C PHE A 4 1.20 7.65 -15.81
N LYS A 5 0.00 8.23 -15.93
CA LYS A 5 -0.32 9.13 -17.02
C LYS A 5 -1.15 10.30 -16.50
N ILE A 6 -0.64 11.50 -16.72
CA ILE A 6 -1.33 12.73 -16.33
C ILE A 6 -2.44 13.03 -17.33
N LYS A 7 -3.59 13.43 -16.80
CA LYS A 7 -4.65 14.10 -17.53
C LYS A 7 -4.78 15.53 -16.98
N SER A 8 -4.51 16.51 -17.83
CA SER A 8 -4.54 17.93 -17.48
C SER A 8 -4.84 18.75 -18.73
N GLU A 9 -5.54 19.87 -18.57
CA GLU A 9 -5.70 20.90 -19.61
C GLU A 9 -4.55 21.91 -19.62
N TYR A 10 -3.68 21.84 -18.61
CA TYR A 10 -2.55 22.75 -18.42
C TYR A 10 -1.24 22.10 -18.86
N ASP A 11 -0.39 22.90 -19.50
CA ASP A 11 1.00 22.58 -19.81
C ASP A 11 1.96 23.10 -18.74
N LEU A 12 3.12 22.46 -18.60
CA LEU A 12 4.20 22.97 -17.76
C LEU A 12 4.71 24.33 -18.28
N ILE A 13 4.88 25.29 -17.38
CA ILE A 13 5.65 26.51 -17.68
C ILE A 13 7.15 26.24 -17.60
N GLU A 14 7.97 27.14 -18.14
CA GLU A 14 9.41 26.93 -18.28
C GLU A 14 10.13 26.57 -16.97
N ASP A 15 9.85 27.27 -15.88
CA ASP A 15 10.45 26.96 -14.58
C ASP A 15 10.06 25.58 -14.06
N GLN A 16 8.80 25.16 -14.30
CA GLN A 16 8.33 23.83 -13.92
C GLN A 16 8.98 22.75 -14.79
N LYS A 17 9.14 22.97 -16.10
CA LYS A 17 9.86 22.05 -17.01
C LYS A 17 11.28 21.81 -16.51
N ASN A 18 11.98 22.89 -16.19
CA ASN A 18 13.35 22.84 -15.66
C ASN A 18 13.43 22.10 -14.33
N ALA A 19 12.46 22.31 -13.43
CA ALA A 19 12.37 21.59 -12.16
C ALA A 19 12.12 20.09 -12.37
N VAL A 20 11.14 19.73 -13.21
CA VAL A 20 10.80 18.33 -13.53
C VAL A 20 12.01 17.61 -14.14
N GLU A 21 12.70 18.23 -15.08
CA GLU A 21 13.87 17.63 -15.72
C GLU A 21 14.99 17.35 -14.71
N LYS A 22 15.35 18.36 -13.90
CA LYS A 22 16.40 18.21 -12.89
C LYS A 22 16.06 17.13 -11.87
N LEU A 23 14.86 17.18 -11.29
CA LEU A 23 14.42 16.21 -10.28
C LEU A 23 14.42 14.78 -10.84
N SER A 24 13.82 14.59 -12.03
CA SER A 24 13.71 13.27 -12.65
C SER A 24 15.07 12.69 -13.03
N LYS A 25 15.99 13.52 -13.54
CA LYS A 25 17.35 13.13 -13.89
C LYS A 25 18.19 12.75 -12.67
N ASN A 26 17.99 13.45 -11.56
CA ASN A 26 18.66 13.13 -10.31
C ASN A 26 18.14 11.82 -9.72
N ILE A 27 16.83 11.57 -9.79
CA ILE A 27 16.23 10.28 -9.39
C ILE A 27 16.84 9.14 -10.20
N SER A 28 16.92 9.27 -11.53
CA SER A 28 17.52 8.22 -12.38
C SER A 28 19.02 8.02 -12.17
N ARG A 29 19.71 8.98 -11.54
CA ARG A 29 21.11 8.87 -11.12
C ARG A 29 21.30 8.30 -9.71
N GLY A 30 20.21 7.96 -9.00
CA GLY A 30 20.27 7.45 -7.63
C GLY A 30 20.57 8.53 -6.59
N ILE A 31 20.20 9.80 -6.83
CA ILE A 31 20.31 10.86 -5.82
C ILE A 31 19.09 10.78 -4.91
N ASP A 32 19.31 10.34 -3.66
CA ASP A 32 18.25 10.07 -2.69
C ASP A 32 17.51 11.34 -2.23
N ASN A 33 18.25 12.40 -1.91
CA ASN A 33 17.70 13.59 -1.25
C ASN A 33 17.69 14.81 -2.16
N GLN A 34 16.52 15.39 -2.38
CA GLN A 34 16.33 16.55 -3.25
C GLN A 34 15.29 17.51 -2.68
N VAL A 35 15.45 18.81 -2.95
CA VAL A 35 14.54 19.85 -2.49
C VAL A 35 14.00 20.64 -3.68
N LEU A 36 12.68 20.65 -3.83
CA LEU A 36 12.00 21.56 -4.75
C LEU A 36 11.70 22.88 -4.02
N LEU A 37 12.54 23.89 -4.23
CA LEU A 37 12.29 25.23 -3.71
C LEU A 37 11.28 25.94 -4.61
N GLY A 38 10.03 26.07 -4.16
CA GLY A 38 8.97 26.73 -4.91
C GLY A 38 8.11 27.65 -4.04
N VAL A 39 7.87 28.87 -4.52
CA VAL A 39 6.97 29.84 -3.86
C VAL A 39 5.52 29.34 -3.82
N THR A 40 4.69 29.90 -2.95
CA THR A 40 3.25 29.60 -2.93
C THR A 40 2.62 29.96 -4.28
N GLY A 41 1.72 29.13 -4.79
CA GLY A 41 1.07 29.34 -6.09
C GLY A 41 1.87 28.91 -7.33
N SER A 42 3.13 28.48 -7.18
CA SER A 42 3.98 28.03 -8.32
C SER A 42 3.59 26.69 -8.96
N GLY A 43 2.48 26.07 -8.54
CA GLY A 43 2.04 24.78 -9.07
C GLY A 43 2.89 23.59 -8.64
N LYS A 44 3.40 23.60 -7.39
CA LYS A 44 4.26 22.52 -6.85
C LYS A 44 3.66 21.11 -7.02
N THR A 45 2.35 20.94 -6.77
CA THR A 45 1.70 19.64 -6.95
C THR A 45 1.79 19.16 -8.39
N PHE A 46 1.50 20.04 -9.37
CA PHE A 46 1.57 19.70 -10.78
C PHE A 46 3.01 19.38 -11.24
N THR A 47 4.00 20.13 -10.74
CA THR A 47 5.42 19.82 -10.94
C THR A 47 5.75 18.41 -10.44
N ILE A 48 5.34 18.06 -9.21
CA ILE A 48 5.59 16.72 -8.64
C ILE A 48 4.83 15.64 -9.40
N ALA A 49 3.60 15.87 -9.83
CA ALA A 49 2.86 14.94 -10.69
C ALA A 49 3.65 14.62 -11.96
N ASN A 50 4.19 15.63 -12.65
CA ASN A 50 5.02 15.44 -13.84
C ASN A 50 6.33 14.68 -13.54
N VAL A 51 6.93 14.84 -12.35
CA VAL A 51 8.06 14.01 -11.92
C VAL A 51 7.64 12.55 -11.75
N ILE A 52 6.48 12.28 -11.15
CA ILE A 52 5.94 10.92 -10.97
C ILE A 52 5.69 10.27 -12.34
N GLU A 53 5.04 10.99 -13.26
CA GLU A 53 4.83 10.50 -14.63
C GLU A 53 6.17 10.26 -15.35
N ARG A 54 7.17 11.13 -15.20
CA ARG A 54 8.44 10.97 -15.91
C ARG A 54 9.30 9.82 -15.36
N THR A 55 9.23 9.58 -14.05
CA THR A 55 10.03 8.53 -13.38
C THR A 55 9.34 7.18 -13.33
N GLN A 56 8.02 7.16 -13.44
CA GLN A 56 7.19 5.95 -13.36
C GLN A 56 7.35 5.17 -12.04
N LEU A 57 7.73 5.85 -10.97
CA LEU A 57 7.94 5.24 -9.66
C LEU A 57 6.69 5.34 -8.78
N PRO A 58 6.28 4.24 -8.10
CA PRO A 58 5.32 4.33 -7.00
C PRO A 58 5.81 5.34 -5.96
N THR A 59 4.95 6.27 -5.57
CA THR A 59 5.34 7.44 -4.77
C THR A 59 4.48 7.56 -3.53
N LEU A 60 5.11 7.74 -2.36
CA LEU A 60 4.46 8.08 -1.11
C LEU A 60 4.55 9.59 -0.88
N ILE A 61 3.42 10.25 -0.69
CA ILE A 61 3.34 11.68 -0.39
C ILE A 61 2.95 11.86 1.07
N LEU A 62 3.81 12.53 1.83
CA LEU A 62 3.60 12.81 3.25
C LEU A 62 3.12 14.25 3.43
N SER A 63 2.08 14.43 4.24
CA SER A 63 1.56 15.73 4.63
C SER A 63 1.48 15.81 6.16
N HIS A 64 1.75 16.99 6.71
CA HIS A 64 1.76 17.23 8.15
C HIS A 64 0.35 17.36 8.76
N ASN A 65 -0.70 17.48 7.95
CA ASN A 65 -2.07 17.59 8.43
C ASN A 65 -3.10 16.94 7.48
N LYS A 66 -4.27 16.58 8.04
CA LYS A 66 -5.36 15.88 7.32
C LYS A 66 -5.94 16.72 6.17
N THR A 67 -6.11 18.04 6.38
CA THR A 67 -6.71 18.95 5.39
C THR A 67 -5.88 19.05 4.12
N LEU A 68 -4.58 19.31 4.26
CA LEU A 68 -3.64 19.35 3.14
C LEU A 68 -3.49 17.98 2.49
N ALA A 69 -3.51 16.89 3.27
CA ALA A 69 -3.48 15.54 2.71
C ALA A 69 -4.72 15.28 1.83
N ALA A 70 -5.90 15.71 2.26
CA ALA A 70 -7.14 15.56 1.48
C ALA A 70 -7.12 16.41 0.21
N GLN A 71 -6.59 17.64 0.28
CA GLN A 71 -6.39 18.50 -0.90
C GLN A 71 -5.46 17.83 -1.91
N LEU A 72 -4.27 17.38 -1.47
CA LEU A 72 -3.32 16.70 -2.33
C LEU A 72 -3.94 15.43 -2.94
N TYR A 73 -4.65 14.64 -2.14
CA TYR A 73 -5.35 13.45 -2.64
C TYR A 73 -6.32 13.78 -3.79
N GLN A 74 -7.14 14.83 -3.66
CA GLN A 74 -8.03 15.26 -4.74
C GLN A 74 -7.25 15.73 -5.98
N GLU A 75 -6.26 16.61 -5.80
CA GLU A 75 -5.42 17.09 -6.91
C GLU A 75 -4.76 15.91 -7.67
N PHE A 76 -4.19 14.94 -6.96
CA PHE A 76 -3.59 13.76 -7.58
C PHE A 76 -4.61 12.83 -8.23
N ARG A 77 -5.82 12.68 -7.67
CA ARG A 77 -6.93 11.92 -8.30
C ARG A 77 -7.33 12.54 -9.63
N ASP A 78 -7.37 13.88 -9.69
CA ASP A 78 -7.70 14.61 -10.91
C ASP A 78 -6.57 14.51 -11.95
N PHE A 79 -5.31 14.61 -11.51
CA PHE A 79 -4.16 14.44 -12.41
C PHE A 79 -4.00 13.01 -12.90
N PHE A 80 -4.31 11.98 -12.10
CA PHE A 80 -4.11 10.58 -12.45
C PHE A 80 -5.41 9.76 -12.37
N PRO A 81 -6.42 10.08 -13.19
CA PRO A 81 -7.75 9.45 -13.10
C PRO A 81 -7.73 7.96 -13.48
N GLU A 82 -6.70 7.52 -14.22
CA GLU A 82 -6.52 6.14 -14.66
C GLU A 82 -5.55 5.34 -13.77
N ASN A 83 -4.97 5.95 -12.73
CA ASN A 83 -4.04 5.29 -11.80
C ASN A 83 -4.62 5.22 -10.38
N ALA A 84 -4.05 4.31 -9.58
CA ALA A 84 -4.48 4.07 -8.21
C ALA A 84 -3.92 5.12 -7.24
N VAL A 85 -4.58 6.27 -7.14
CA VAL A 85 -4.29 7.27 -6.11
C VAL A 85 -5.09 6.93 -4.85
N SER A 86 -4.40 6.85 -3.71
CA SER A 86 -4.95 6.34 -2.45
C SER A 86 -4.79 7.33 -1.31
N TYR A 87 -5.66 7.22 -0.30
CA TYR A 87 -5.65 8.11 0.87
C TYR A 87 -5.49 7.31 2.15
N PHE A 88 -4.49 7.68 2.97
CA PHE A 88 -4.18 6.97 4.21
C PHE A 88 -3.90 7.97 5.35
N VAL A 89 -4.89 8.13 6.23
CA VAL A 89 -4.81 8.96 7.45
C VAL A 89 -5.44 8.21 8.62
N SER A 90 -5.32 8.73 9.85
CA SER A 90 -6.06 8.17 10.98
C SER A 90 -7.56 8.12 10.67
N TYR A 91 -8.15 6.93 10.85
CA TYR A 91 -9.58 6.68 10.71
C TYR A 91 -10.38 7.09 11.95
N TYR A 92 -9.72 7.56 13.00
CA TYR A 92 -10.43 8.14 14.15
C TYR A 92 -10.79 9.59 13.85
N ASP A 93 -12.08 9.90 13.97
CA ASP A 93 -12.59 11.28 13.98
C ASP A 93 -12.40 11.90 15.37
N TYR A 94 -12.59 11.09 16.41
CA TYR A 94 -12.26 11.42 17.78
C TYR A 94 -11.43 10.28 18.40
N TYR A 95 -10.38 10.63 19.15
CA TYR A 95 -9.59 9.65 19.87
C TYR A 95 -9.08 10.25 21.18
N GLN A 96 -9.54 9.67 22.28
CA GLN A 96 -9.01 9.89 23.61
C GLN A 96 -8.18 8.67 24.02
N PRO A 97 -6.86 8.84 24.24
CA PRO A 97 -6.05 7.76 24.78
C PRO A 97 -6.42 7.49 26.24
N GLU A 98 -6.24 6.25 26.66
CA GLU A 98 -6.26 5.89 28.07
C GLU A 98 -5.10 6.59 28.78
N ALA A 99 -5.37 7.25 29.90
CA ALA A 99 -4.36 7.97 30.65
C ALA A 99 -4.68 7.99 32.15
N TYR A 100 -3.64 8.10 32.96
CA TYR A 100 -3.78 8.34 34.39
C TYR A 100 -3.04 9.64 34.76
N ILE A 101 -3.73 10.54 35.46
CA ILE A 101 -3.21 11.85 35.90
C ILE A 101 -2.95 11.78 37.42
N PRO A 102 -1.70 11.62 37.87
CA PRO A 102 -1.39 11.42 39.29
C PRO A 102 -1.73 12.62 40.17
N SER A 103 -1.59 13.84 39.67
CA SER A 103 -1.81 15.07 40.44
C SER A 103 -3.26 15.24 40.90
N THR A 104 -4.20 14.64 40.17
CA THR A 104 -5.64 14.71 40.44
C THR A 104 -6.24 13.35 40.75
N ASP A 105 -5.40 12.31 40.88
CA ASP A 105 -5.82 10.91 41.04
C ASP A 105 -6.95 10.52 40.07
N THR A 106 -6.79 10.93 38.80
CA THR A 106 -7.84 10.78 37.79
C THR A 106 -7.42 9.78 36.73
N TYR A 107 -8.23 8.74 36.55
CA TYR A 107 -8.13 7.82 35.44
C TYR A 107 -9.06 8.29 34.30
N ILE A 108 -8.50 8.40 33.10
CA ILE A 108 -9.17 8.75 31.86
C ILE A 108 -9.28 7.49 31.02
N GLU A 109 -10.51 7.01 30.82
CA GLU A 109 -10.78 5.86 29.97
C GLU A 109 -10.53 6.18 28.50
N LYS A 110 -10.16 5.13 27.75
CA LYS A 110 -10.09 5.20 26.30
C LYS A 110 -11.49 5.41 25.73
N ASP A 111 -11.62 6.42 24.88
CA ASP A 111 -12.83 6.66 24.10
C ASP A 111 -12.45 7.03 22.67
N SER A 112 -13.24 6.61 21.69
CA SER A 112 -12.91 6.85 20.29
C SER A 112 -14.12 6.71 19.37
N ASP A 113 -14.13 7.54 18.33
CA ASP A 113 -15.11 7.48 17.24
C ASP A 113 -14.40 7.20 15.91
N ILE A 114 -14.96 6.27 15.12
CA ILE A 114 -14.35 5.71 13.92
C ILE A 114 -15.09 6.21 12.67
N ASN A 115 -14.33 6.66 11.69
CA ASN A 115 -14.81 7.02 10.38
C ASN A 115 -14.70 5.84 9.39
N ASP A 116 -15.83 5.18 9.15
CA ASP A 116 -15.93 4.02 8.24
C ASP A 116 -15.49 4.33 6.80
N LEU A 117 -15.67 5.56 6.32
CA LEU A 117 -15.22 5.96 4.98
C LEU A 117 -13.70 6.02 4.92
N ILE A 118 -13.05 6.61 5.92
CA ILE A 118 -11.59 6.66 6.00
C ILE A 118 -11.01 5.25 6.16
N ASP A 119 -11.66 4.37 6.94
CA ASP A 119 -11.21 2.99 7.08
C ASP A 119 -11.26 2.24 5.74
N LYS A 120 -12.33 2.39 4.96
CA LYS A 120 -12.43 1.86 3.59
C LYS A 120 -11.34 2.42 2.67
N LEU A 121 -11.05 3.71 2.74
CA LEU A 121 -9.98 4.33 1.96
C LEU A 121 -8.59 3.81 2.35
N ARG A 122 -8.35 3.59 3.64
CA ARG A 122 -7.10 2.99 4.15
C ARG A 122 -6.95 1.56 3.65
N LEU A 123 -8.02 0.76 3.70
CA LEU A 123 -8.02 -0.58 3.15
C LEU A 123 -7.66 -0.52 1.66
N GLY A 124 -8.37 0.29 0.86
CA GLY A 124 -8.06 0.52 -0.55
C GLY A 124 -6.60 0.91 -0.79
N ALA A 125 -6.04 1.79 0.04
CA ALA A 125 -4.64 2.21 -0.04
C ALA A 125 -3.66 1.05 0.19
N THR A 126 -3.85 0.28 1.26
CA THR A 126 -2.99 -0.89 1.57
C THR A 126 -3.04 -1.96 0.51
N THR A 127 -4.10 -1.96 -0.29
CA THR A 127 -4.35 -2.99 -1.29
C THR A 127 -4.01 -2.56 -2.72
N ASN A 128 -3.90 -1.25 -2.94
CA ASN A 128 -3.26 -0.66 -4.11
C ASN A 128 -1.74 -0.76 -4.02
N LEU A 129 -1.23 -0.95 -2.79
CA LEU A 129 0.09 -1.54 -2.57
C LEU A 129 -0.05 -3.06 -2.77
N LEU A 130 0.83 -3.61 -3.60
CA LEU A 130 0.96 -5.02 -3.94
C LEU A 130 0.69 -5.92 -2.72
N ILE A 131 -0.32 -6.79 -2.80
CA ILE A 131 -0.68 -7.67 -1.68
C ILE A 131 0.25 -8.86 -1.71
N ILE A 132 1.16 -8.87 -0.75
CA ILE A 132 2.06 -9.98 -0.54
C ILE A 132 1.38 -10.98 0.41
N ILE A 133 0.91 -12.10 -0.15
CA ILE A 133 0.53 -13.28 0.64
C ILE A 133 1.81 -14.05 0.96
N ILE A 134 2.38 -13.81 2.14
CA ILE A 134 3.43 -14.66 2.72
C ILE A 134 2.73 -15.86 3.36
N GLY A 135 2.68 -17.01 2.68
CA GLY A 135 1.82 -18.07 3.24
C GLY A 135 1.67 -19.39 2.49
N ALA A 136 2.77 -20.06 2.18
CA ALA A 136 2.78 -21.53 2.03
C ALA A 136 3.58 -22.22 3.15
N GLY A 137 3.74 -21.60 4.32
CA GLY A 137 4.57 -22.14 5.40
C GLY A 137 4.08 -23.47 6.00
N ARG A 138 5.02 -24.29 6.47
CA ARG A 138 4.75 -25.55 7.18
C ARG A 138 4.12 -25.29 8.55
N GLY A 139 2.94 -25.85 8.79
CA GLY A 139 2.21 -25.67 10.04
C GLY A 139 2.62 -26.65 11.13
N ASN A 140 3.73 -26.42 11.83
CA ASN A 140 4.22 -27.35 12.87
C ASN A 140 3.17 -27.68 13.96
N ARG A 141 2.29 -26.73 14.30
CA ARG A 141 1.22 -26.89 15.31
C ARG A 141 -0.04 -27.60 14.81
N ILE A 142 -0.16 -27.85 13.50
CA ILE A 142 -1.33 -28.49 12.88
C ILE A 142 -0.93 -29.77 12.14
N MET A 143 0.20 -30.36 12.49
CA MET A 143 0.57 -31.69 12.04
C MET A 143 -0.41 -32.74 12.62
N PRO A 144 -0.75 -33.81 11.87
CA PRO A 144 -0.21 -34.18 10.56
C PRO A 144 -0.90 -33.49 9.36
N TYR A 145 -1.90 -32.64 9.57
CA TYR A 145 -2.74 -32.09 8.50
C TYR A 145 -1.98 -31.22 7.48
N SER A 146 -0.93 -30.50 7.91
CA SER A 146 -0.08 -29.72 6.98
C SER A 146 1.10 -30.50 6.38
N ALA A 147 1.15 -31.82 6.54
CA ALA A 147 2.27 -32.64 6.03
C ALA A 147 2.26 -32.79 4.50
N LYS A 148 1.08 -32.71 3.86
CA LYS A 148 0.90 -32.90 2.41
C LYS A 148 0.23 -31.71 1.72
N VAL A 149 -0.14 -30.70 2.49
CA VAL A 149 -0.99 -29.58 2.06
C VAL A 149 -0.46 -28.31 2.74
N PRO A 150 -0.22 -27.20 2.00
CA PRO A 150 0.18 -25.93 2.61
C PRO A 150 -0.81 -25.49 3.68
N LYS A 151 -0.36 -24.82 4.74
CA LYS A 151 -1.23 -24.38 5.85
C LYS A 151 -2.49 -23.64 5.36
N GLY A 152 -2.34 -22.77 4.35
CA GLY A 152 -3.44 -22.00 3.75
C GLY A 152 -4.52 -22.86 3.10
N PHE A 153 -4.21 -24.09 2.68
CA PHE A 153 -5.14 -25.02 2.02
C PHE A 153 -5.92 -25.89 3.02
N THR A 154 -5.60 -25.82 4.31
CA THR A 154 -6.35 -26.54 5.35
C THR A 154 -7.81 -26.06 5.35
N LYS A 155 -8.75 -26.98 5.20
CA LYS A 155 -10.18 -26.67 5.12
C LYS A 155 -10.79 -26.52 6.51
N VAL A 156 -11.52 -25.44 6.72
CA VAL A 156 -12.37 -25.21 7.90
C VAL A 156 -13.79 -24.97 7.41
N ASN A 157 -14.71 -25.86 7.79
CA ASN A 157 -16.08 -25.90 7.28
C ASN A 157 -16.15 -25.95 5.75
N GLY A 158 -15.42 -26.90 5.15
CA GLY A 158 -15.47 -27.17 3.70
C GLY A 158 -14.65 -26.24 2.81
N LYS A 159 -14.16 -25.10 3.32
CA LYS A 159 -13.43 -24.09 2.55
C LYS A 159 -12.05 -23.82 3.13
N SER A 160 -11.04 -23.66 2.28
CA SER A 160 -9.69 -23.38 2.75
C SER A 160 -9.56 -21.94 3.27
N MET A 161 -8.61 -21.71 4.18
CA MET A 161 -8.30 -20.35 4.65
C MET A 161 -7.85 -19.45 3.49
N LEU A 162 -7.13 -20.02 2.53
CA LEU A 162 -6.67 -19.30 1.36
C LEU A 162 -7.82 -18.93 0.42
N ASP A 163 -8.77 -19.83 0.17
CA ASP A 163 -9.96 -19.50 -0.63
C ASP A 163 -10.76 -18.36 0.02
N ARG A 164 -10.91 -18.37 1.35
CA ARG A 164 -11.58 -17.28 2.08
C ARG A 164 -10.85 -15.95 1.92
N ALA A 165 -9.52 -15.97 2.03
CA ALA A 165 -8.70 -14.77 1.86
C ALA A 165 -8.80 -14.24 0.42
N LEU A 166 -8.62 -15.11 -0.58
CA LEU A 166 -8.69 -14.76 -2.00
C LEU A 166 -10.06 -14.25 -2.42
N GLU A 167 -11.15 -14.84 -1.92
CA GLU A 167 -12.50 -14.33 -2.18
C GLU A 167 -12.73 -12.97 -1.53
N ASN A 168 -12.32 -12.77 -0.29
CA ASN A 168 -12.40 -11.46 0.36
C ASN A 168 -11.58 -10.42 -0.41
N PHE A 169 -10.39 -10.78 -0.87
CA PHE A 169 -9.56 -9.92 -1.71
C PHE A 169 -10.27 -9.59 -3.02
N SER A 170 -10.84 -10.59 -3.70
CA SER A 170 -11.61 -10.38 -4.92
C SER A 170 -12.82 -9.45 -4.71
N VAL A 171 -13.60 -9.65 -3.65
CA VAL A 171 -14.77 -8.82 -3.31
C VAL A 171 -14.38 -7.37 -3.05
N ASN A 172 -13.19 -7.14 -2.49
CA ASN A 172 -12.66 -5.80 -2.22
C ASN A 172 -11.89 -5.20 -3.41
N GLY A 173 -11.89 -5.84 -4.58
CA GLY A 173 -11.28 -5.31 -5.80
C GLY A 173 -9.77 -5.57 -5.92
N LEU A 174 -9.25 -6.49 -5.10
CA LEU A 174 -7.82 -6.72 -4.94
C LEU A 174 -7.36 -7.81 -5.89
N LYS A 175 -6.57 -7.42 -6.89
CA LYS A 175 -6.25 -8.27 -8.04
C LYS A 175 -4.76 -8.57 -8.17
N ASP A 176 -3.89 -7.71 -7.64
CA ASP A 176 -2.44 -7.85 -7.74
C ASP A 176 -1.90 -8.60 -6.51
N ILE A 177 -2.06 -9.92 -6.55
CA ILE A 177 -1.74 -10.83 -5.45
C ILE A 177 -0.43 -11.57 -5.77
N HIS A 178 0.53 -11.43 -4.87
CA HIS A 178 1.84 -12.07 -4.95
C HIS A 178 1.97 -13.11 -3.85
N PHE A 179 2.18 -14.36 -4.21
CA PHE A 179 2.49 -15.44 -3.30
C PHE A 179 3.98 -15.54 -3.06
N ILE A 180 4.37 -15.58 -1.81
CA ILE A 180 5.77 -15.74 -1.39
C ILE A 180 5.87 -16.97 -0.50
N GLY A 181 6.71 -17.93 -0.89
CA GLY A 181 6.93 -19.14 -0.09
C GLY A 181 7.90 -20.13 -0.71
N GLY A 182 8.26 -21.15 0.07
CA GLY A 182 9.08 -22.27 -0.38
C GLY A 182 8.37 -23.62 -0.19
N TYR A 183 7.99 -23.98 1.04
CA TYR A 183 7.31 -25.25 1.31
C TYR A 183 6.03 -25.44 0.50
N LEU A 184 6.02 -26.44 -0.40
CA LEU A 184 4.87 -26.81 -1.24
C LEU A 184 4.26 -25.62 -2.03
N ILE A 185 5.04 -24.57 -2.34
CA ILE A 185 4.56 -23.40 -3.08
C ILE A 185 4.09 -23.76 -4.49
N ASP A 186 4.69 -24.79 -5.11
CA ASP A 186 4.26 -25.31 -6.42
C ASP A 186 2.84 -25.90 -6.39
N VAL A 187 2.41 -26.44 -5.25
CA VAL A 187 1.03 -26.90 -5.06
C VAL A 187 0.07 -25.71 -5.07
N VAL A 188 0.46 -24.59 -4.45
CA VAL A 188 -0.32 -23.34 -4.50
C VAL A 188 -0.41 -22.83 -5.94
N LYS A 189 0.73 -22.78 -6.63
CA LYS A 189 0.83 -22.33 -8.03
C LYS A 189 -0.03 -23.17 -8.98
N LYS A 190 -0.10 -24.49 -8.77
CA LYS A 190 -0.96 -25.37 -9.57
C LYS A 190 -2.44 -25.07 -9.40
N ASN A 191 -2.89 -24.70 -8.20
CA ASN A 191 -4.30 -24.42 -7.92
C ASN A 191 -4.70 -22.98 -8.25
N TYR A 192 -3.77 -22.02 -8.19
CA TYR A 192 -4.02 -20.61 -8.52
C TYR A 192 -2.98 -20.06 -9.52
N PRO A 193 -2.94 -20.59 -10.76
CA PRO A 193 -1.88 -20.28 -11.72
C PRO A 193 -1.89 -18.83 -12.22
N HIS A 194 -2.96 -18.09 -11.96
CA HIS A 194 -3.16 -16.72 -12.45
C HIS A 194 -2.51 -15.63 -11.56
N PHE A 195 -1.93 -16.01 -10.42
CA PHE A 195 -1.23 -15.08 -9.52
C PHE A 195 0.28 -15.11 -9.71
N THR A 196 0.97 -14.09 -9.19
CA THR A 196 2.43 -14.01 -9.22
C THR A 196 3.03 -14.80 -8.08
N PHE A 197 4.12 -15.53 -8.31
CA PHE A 197 4.79 -16.37 -7.31
C PHE A 197 6.27 -16.02 -7.19
N HIS A 198 6.75 -15.91 -5.95
CA HIS A 198 8.16 -15.71 -5.60
C HIS A 198 8.61 -16.89 -4.73
N HIS A 199 9.69 -17.55 -5.16
CA HIS A 199 10.17 -18.76 -4.51
C HIS A 199 11.24 -18.41 -3.46
N ASN A 200 10.96 -18.66 -2.18
CA ASN A 200 11.96 -18.58 -1.13
C ASN A 200 12.65 -19.95 -0.98
N THR A 201 13.88 -20.08 -1.50
CA THR A 201 14.68 -21.31 -1.40
C THR A 201 15.17 -21.62 0.01
N GLU A 202 15.26 -20.61 0.88
CA GLU A 202 15.77 -20.72 2.26
C GLU A 202 14.66 -20.74 3.32
N TRP A 203 13.43 -21.05 2.93
CA TRP A 203 12.25 -21.01 3.78
C TRP A 203 12.34 -21.83 5.08
N GLU A 204 13.26 -22.79 5.17
CA GLU A 204 13.53 -23.56 6.41
C GLU A 204 14.32 -22.75 7.45
N ASN A 205 15.09 -21.76 7.00
CA ASN A 205 16.07 -21.02 7.79
C ASN A 205 15.75 -19.52 7.90
N ASN A 206 14.87 -18.98 7.04
CA ASN A 206 14.48 -17.57 7.07
C ASN A 206 12.97 -17.37 6.83
N ASN A 207 12.45 -16.23 7.30
CA ASN A 207 11.05 -15.81 7.11
C ASN A 207 10.92 -14.64 6.11
N ILE A 208 11.99 -14.31 5.38
CA ILE A 208 12.11 -13.10 4.54
C ILE A 208 12.75 -13.50 3.20
N LEU A 209 12.32 -12.87 2.11
CA LEU A 209 13.04 -12.92 0.82
C LEU A 209 14.16 -11.88 0.84
N ASP A 210 15.37 -12.27 0.45
CA ASP A 210 16.36 -11.30 -0.07
C ASP A 210 15.94 -10.78 -1.45
#